data_AF-A0A7Y3KPQ8-F1
#
_entry.id   AF-A0A7Y3KPQ8-F1
#
_cell.length_a   1.000
_cell.length_b   1.000
_cell.length_c   1.000
_cell.angle_alpha   90.00
_cell.angle_beta   90.00
_cell.angle_gamma   90.00
#
_symmetry.space_group_name_H-M   'P 1'
#
loop_
_entity.id
_entity.type
_entity.pdbx_description
1 polymer ?
#
loop_
_entity_poly.entity_id
_entity_poly.type
_entity_poly.pdbx_seq_one_letter_code
_entity_poly.pdbx_strand_id
1 'polypeptide(L)'
;MLSSNFSPDLLAALALGGILLGAVALVLGVVAFLRLSKNLPALVKLLEIHDDLLGGSAGRASERIAAIEAALRAAELRGDESASRIATLEGLARIDLSLVGFVRYDAYEDTGSTLSYALALLNRNGDGVVLNSIYSRTDTRTYGKSVRGFLCESNASEEEIAAIGLARESALHEAVAAGG
;
A
#
# COMPACT_ATOMS: atom_id res chain seq x y z
N MET A 1 -93.62 -55.45 12.81
CA MET A 1 -93.08 -55.99 14.07
C MET A 1 -91.56 -55.84 13.97
N LEU A 2 -90.83 -55.09 14.79
CA LEU A 2 -91.07 -54.49 16.10
C LEU A 2 -90.57 -53.03 16.12
N SER A 3 -91.34 -52.11 16.69
CA SER A 3 -90.87 -50.78 17.11
C SER A 3 -90.20 -50.91 18.48
N SER A 4 -88.87 -50.81 18.54
CA SER A 4 -88.17 -50.59 19.80
C SER A 4 -88.33 -49.13 20.20
N ASN A 5 -89.23 -48.86 21.15
CA ASN A 5 -89.32 -47.58 21.84
C ASN A 5 -88.01 -47.33 22.60
N PHE A 6 -87.19 -46.40 22.12
CA PHE A 6 -86.07 -45.86 22.89
C PHE A 6 -86.64 -45.13 24.12
N SER A 7 -86.18 -45.50 25.32
CA SER A 7 -86.56 -44.77 26.53
C SER A 7 -86.02 -43.33 26.46
N PRO A 8 -86.82 -42.31 26.81
CA PRO A 8 -86.40 -40.90 26.75
C PRO A 8 -85.14 -40.61 27.58
N ASP A 9 -84.88 -41.41 28.61
CA ASP A 9 -83.69 -41.30 29.46
C ASP A 9 -82.38 -41.66 28.73
N LEU A 10 -82.41 -42.60 27.78
CA LEU A 10 -81.24 -42.99 26.98
C LEU A 10 -80.85 -41.87 26.01
N LEU A 11 -81.84 -41.23 25.40
CA LEU A 11 -81.64 -40.08 24.50
C LEU A 11 -81.10 -38.87 25.26
N ALA A 12 -81.60 -38.61 26.46
CA ALA A 12 -81.10 -37.54 27.32
C ALA A 12 -79.64 -37.78 27.76
N ALA A 13 -79.28 -39.02 28.14
CA ALA A 13 -77.92 -39.37 28.53
C ALA A 13 -76.91 -39.23 27.38
N LEU A 14 -77.28 -39.65 26.16
CA LEU A 14 -76.46 -39.48 24.95
C LEU A 14 -76.28 -38.00 24.59
N ALA A 15 -77.34 -37.18 24.70
CA ALA A 15 -77.27 -35.75 24.44
C ALA A 15 -76.34 -35.02 25.43
N LEU A 16 -76.45 -35.34 26.73
CA LEU A 16 -75.57 -34.79 27.77
C LEU A 16 -74.11 -35.21 27.57
N GLY A 17 -73.85 -36.46 27.18
CA GLY A 17 -72.51 -36.94 26.85
C GLY A 17 -71.87 -36.22 25.66
N GLY A 18 -72.66 -35.95 24.62
CA GLY A 18 -72.21 -35.20 23.44
C GLY A 18 -71.85 -33.75 23.77
N ILE A 19 -72.66 -33.08 24.59
CA ILE A 19 -72.38 -31.70 25.05
C ILE A 19 -71.09 -31.65 25.87
N LEU A 20 -70.86 -32.64 26.74
CA LEU A 20 -69.68 -32.68 27.60
C LEU A 20 -68.39 -32.92 26.81
N LEU A 21 -68.43 -33.81 25.81
CA LEU A 21 -67.31 -34.01 24.88
C LEU A 21 -67.02 -32.76 24.04
N GLY A 22 -68.06 -32.08 23.56
CA GLY A 22 -67.92 -30.81 22.84
C GLY A 22 -67.28 -29.73 23.70
N ALA A 23 -67.69 -29.62 24.98
CA ALA A 23 -67.12 -28.67 25.92
C ALA A 23 -65.64 -28.96 26.21
N VAL A 24 -65.26 -30.23 26.39
CA VAL A 24 -63.85 -30.61 26.60
C VAL A 24 -62.99 -30.30 25.37
N ALA A 25 -63.48 -30.62 24.17
CA ALA A 25 -62.78 -30.30 22.93
C ALA A 25 -62.59 -28.78 22.76
N LEU A 26 -63.61 -27.99 23.09
CA LEU A 26 -63.55 -26.53 23.06
C LEU A 26 -62.49 -26.00 24.03
N VAL A 27 -62.48 -26.48 25.28
CA VAL A 27 -61.51 -26.06 26.31
C VAL A 27 -60.09 -26.40 25.88
N LEU A 28 -59.84 -27.60 25.35
CA LEU A 28 -58.53 -27.97 24.83
C LEU A 28 -58.11 -27.10 23.65
N GLY A 29 -59.03 -26.81 22.72
CA GLY A 29 -58.79 -25.89 21.61
C GLY A 29 -58.42 -24.48 22.08
N VAL A 30 -59.14 -23.95 23.07
CA VAL A 30 -58.87 -22.63 23.65
C VAL A 30 -57.54 -22.61 24.38
N VAL A 31 -57.20 -23.64 25.16
CA VAL A 31 -55.90 -23.73 25.86
C VAL A 31 -54.75 -23.82 24.86
N ALA A 32 -54.89 -24.63 23.81
CA ALA A 32 -53.90 -24.73 22.75
C ALA A 32 -53.73 -23.38 22.03
N PHE A 33 -54.85 -22.70 21.73
CA PHE A 33 -54.85 -21.39 21.10
C PHE A 33 -54.17 -20.32 21.98
N LEU A 34 -54.46 -20.28 23.28
CA LEU A 34 -53.84 -19.35 24.21
C LEU A 34 -52.34 -19.64 24.42
N ARG A 35 -51.93 -20.91 24.45
CA ARG A 35 -50.52 -21.32 24.51
C ARG A 35 -49.78 -20.90 23.25
N LEU A 36 -50.37 -21.12 22.08
CA LEU A 36 -49.80 -20.71 20.81
C LEU A 36 -49.69 -19.19 20.72
N SER A 37 -50.78 -18.47 20.99
CA SER A 37 -50.83 -17.00 20.95
C SER A 37 -49.82 -16.33 21.89
N LYS A 38 -49.60 -16.86 23.10
CA LYS A 38 -48.60 -16.34 24.04
C LYS A 38 -47.15 -16.66 23.63
N ASN A 39 -46.93 -17.74 22.90
CA ASN A 39 -45.60 -18.16 22.47
C ASN A 39 -45.20 -17.60 21.09
N LEU A 40 -46.15 -17.13 20.28
CA LEU A 40 -45.91 -16.42 19.01
C LEU A 40 -44.85 -15.30 19.10
N PRO A 41 -44.90 -14.36 20.06
CA PRO A 41 -43.92 -13.28 20.13
C PRO A 41 -42.50 -13.76 20.47
N ALA A 42 -42.36 -14.92 21.14
CA ALA A 42 -41.05 -15.51 21.40
C ALA A 42 -40.42 -16.10 20.12
N LEU A 43 -41.24 -16.71 19.24
CA LEU A 43 -40.77 -17.18 17.93
C LEU A 43 -40.39 -16.02 17.00
N VAL A 44 -41.17 -14.94 16.99
CA VAL A 44 -40.86 -13.75 16.18
C VAL A 44 -39.57 -13.09 16.63
N LYS A 45 -39.35 -12.93 17.94
CA LYS A 45 -38.07 -12.40 18.47
C LYS A 45 -36.86 -13.28 18.10
N LEU A 46 -37.04 -14.60 18.06
CA LEU A 46 -35.97 -15.52 17.69
C LEU A 46 -35.62 -15.41 16.20
N LEU A 47 -36.62 -15.21 15.34
CA LEU A 47 -36.44 -14.91 13.92
C LEU A 47 -35.76 -13.56 13.68
N GLU A 48 -36.12 -12.53 14.45
CA GLU A 48 -35.52 -11.19 14.37
C GLU A 48 -34.05 -11.18 14.80
N ILE A 49 -33.70 -11.93 15.87
CA ILE A 49 -32.30 -12.15 16.26
C ILE A 49 -31.55 -12.94 15.17
N HIS A 50 -32.21 -13.90 14.51
CA HIS A 50 -31.60 -14.66 13.42
C HIS A 50 -31.34 -13.79 12.18
N ASP A 51 -32.25 -12.86 11.86
CA ASP A 51 -32.12 -11.92 10.76
C ASP A 51 -31.06 -10.85 11.04
N ASP A 52 -30.96 -10.35 12.27
CA ASP A 52 -29.86 -9.44 12.67
C ASP A 52 -28.50 -10.16 12.66
N LEU A 53 -28.46 -11.44 13.02
CA LEU A 53 -27.24 -12.25 12.94
C LEU A 53 -26.86 -12.61 11.50
N LEU A 54 -27.79 -13.00 10.63
CA LEU A 54 -27.52 -13.36 9.22
C LEU A 54 -27.36 -12.12 8.32
N GLY A 55 -28.26 -11.16 8.43
CA GLY A 55 -28.19 -9.87 7.74
C GLY A 55 -27.04 -9.01 8.24
N GLY A 56 -26.76 -9.01 9.55
CA GLY A 56 -25.63 -8.29 10.12
C GLY A 56 -24.28 -8.93 9.83
N SER A 57 -24.16 -10.27 9.80
CA SER A 57 -22.91 -10.93 9.44
C SER A 57 -22.61 -10.87 7.95
N ALA A 58 -23.61 -11.06 7.08
CA ALA A 58 -23.46 -10.88 5.64
C ALA A 58 -23.16 -9.41 5.26
N GLY A 59 -23.84 -8.46 5.91
CA GLY A 59 -23.59 -7.02 5.74
C GLY A 59 -22.17 -6.62 6.17
N ARG A 60 -21.71 -7.07 7.34
CA ARG A 60 -20.33 -6.82 7.81
C ARG A 60 -19.27 -7.48 6.94
N ALA A 61 -19.54 -8.67 6.40
CA ALA A 61 -18.64 -9.33 5.46
C ALA A 61 -18.52 -8.52 4.15
N SER A 62 -19.66 -8.07 3.60
CA SER A 62 -19.68 -7.21 2.41
C SER A 62 -18.96 -5.87 2.65
N GLU A 63 -19.19 -5.23 3.79
CA GLU A 63 -18.52 -3.99 4.17
C GLU A 63 -17.00 -4.18 4.32
N ARG A 64 -16.56 -5.28 4.94
CA ARG A 64 -15.12 -5.62 5.02
C ARG A 64 -14.51 -5.89 3.64
N ILE A 65 -15.22 -6.56 2.75
CA ILE A 65 -14.75 -6.80 1.37
C ILE A 65 -14.62 -5.46 0.65
N ALA A 66 -15.63 -4.58 0.72
CA ALA A 66 -15.58 -3.26 0.11
C ALA A 66 -14.44 -2.39 0.68
N ALA A 67 -14.21 -2.46 1.99
CA ALA A 67 -13.10 -1.76 2.63
C ALA A 67 -11.73 -2.31 2.18
N ILE A 68 -11.59 -3.63 2.03
CA ILE A 68 -10.37 -4.26 1.51
C ILE A 68 -10.15 -3.86 0.05
N GLU A 69 -11.18 -3.87 -0.79
CA GLU A 69 -11.08 -3.44 -2.19
C GLU A 69 -10.68 -1.96 -2.30
N ALA A 70 -11.26 -1.08 -1.49
CA ALA A 70 -10.89 0.32 -1.44
C ALA A 70 -9.45 0.52 -0.97
N ALA A 71 -9.03 -0.21 0.07
CA ALA A 71 -7.66 -0.18 0.56
C ALA A 71 -6.66 -0.70 -0.48
N LEU A 72 -7.02 -1.75 -1.22
CA LEU A 72 -6.21 -2.31 -2.30
C LEU A 72 -6.02 -1.29 -3.43
N ARG A 73 -7.12 -0.68 -3.91
CA ARG A 73 -7.03 0.39 -4.94
C ARG A 73 -6.18 1.57 -4.48
N ALA A 74 -6.34 2.00 -3.23
CA ALA A 74 -5.52 3.07 -2.66
C ALA A 74 -4.04 2.66 -2.49
N ALA A 75 -3.74 1.38 -2.27
CA ALA A 75 -2.38 0.86 -2.24
C ALA A 75 -1.77 0.80 -3.65
N GLU A 76 -2.53 0.37 -4.65
CA GLU A 76 -2.11 0.34 -6.07
C GLU A 76 -1.76 1.75 -6.56
N LEU A 77 -2.64 2.74 -6.34
CA LEU A 77 -2.38 4.14 -6.72
C LEU A 77 -1.12 4.71 -6.07
N ARG A 78 -0.90 4.41 -4.78
CA ARG A 78 0.33 4.82 -4.07
C ARG A 78 1.56 4.09 -4.61
N GLY A 79 1.40 2.83 -5.04
CA GLY A 79 2.45 2.05 -5.70
C GLY A 79 2.88 2.69 -7.02
N ASP A 80 1.92 3.05 -7.86
CA ASP A 80 2.17 3.71 -9.15
C ASP A 80 2.84 5.09 -8.97
N GLU A 81 2.36 5.89 -8.01
CA GLU A 81 2.98 7.17 -7.68
C GLU A 81 4.43 7.00 -7.20
N SER A 82 4.67 6.02 -6.33
CA SER A 82 6.01 5.71 -5.84
C SER A 82 6.94 5.26 -6.96
N ALA A 83 6.45 4.39 -7.85
CA ALA A 83 7.21 3.93 -9.01
C ALA A 83 7.57 5.09 -9.95
N SER A 84 6.63 6.01 -10.20
CA SER A 84 6.87 7.19 -11.03
C SER A 84 7.92 8.14 -10.41
N ARG A 85 7.85 8.35 -9.08
CA ARG A 85 8.85 9.14 -8.36
C ARG A 85 10.22 8.50 -8.40
N ILE A 86 10.32 7.19 -8.20
CA ILE A 86 11.58 6.45 -8.31
C ILE A 86 12.16 6.59 -9.71
N ALA A 87 11.37 6.38 -10.76
CA ALA A 87 11.84 6.52 -12.14
C ALA A 87 12.38 7.93 -12.44
N THR A 88 11.73 8.96 -11.89
CA THR A 88 12.18 10.36 -12.00
C THR A 88 13.51 10.57 -11.27
N LEU A 89 13.63 10.08 -10.04
CA LEU A 89 14.85 10.18 -9.24
C LEU A 89 16.02 9.43 -9.88
N GLU A 90 15.80 8.23 -10.40
CA GLU A 90 16.80 7.47 -11.15
C GLU A 90 17.24 8.19 -12.42
N GLY A 91 16.31 8.88 -13.10
CA GLY A 91 16.61 9.73 -14.24
C GLY A 91 17.54 10.88 -13.87
N LEU A 92 17.23 11.60 -12.78
CA LEU A 92 18.05 12.70 -12.28
C LEU A 92 19.42 12.22 -11.77
N ALA A 93 19.46 11.11 -11.03
CA ALA A 93 20.70 10.54 -10.49
C ALA A 93 21.69 10.10 -11.58
N ARG A 94 21.22 9.79 -12.80
CA ARG A 94 22.08 9.46 -13.95
C ARG A 94 22.83 10.68 -14.51
N ILE A 95 22.27 11.88 -14.38
CA ILE A 95 22.84 13.11 -14.96
C ILE A 95 23.47 14.04 -13.93
N ASP A 96 23.29 13.76 -12.64
CA ASP A 96 23.88 14.53 -11.56
C ASP A 96 25.41 14.44 -11.56
N LEU A 97 26.09 15.56 -11.26
CA LEU A 97 27.55 15.66 -11.19
C LEU A 97 28.03 15.44 -9.75
N SER A 98 27.72 14.26 -9.19
CA SER A 98 27.95 13.95 -7.78
C SER A 98 29.41 13.61 -7.45
N LEU A 99 30.24 13.30 -8.46
CA LEU A 99 31.64 12.93 -8.25
C LEU A 99 32.54 14.13 -8.48
N VAL A 100 33.28 14.50 -7.43
CA VAL A 100 34.16 15.68 -7.44
C VAL A 100 35.59 15.25 -7.14
N GLY A 101 36.53 15.73 -7.97
CA GLY A 101 37.96 15.56 -7.74
C GLY A 101 38.67 16.89 -7.90
N PHE A 102 39.48 17.27 -6.92
CA PHE A 102 40.14 18.58 -6.91
C PHE A 102 41.63 18.42 -6.59
N VAL A 103 42.47 18.97 -7.47
CA VAL A 103 43.93 18.92 -7.36
C VAL A 103 44.47 20.33 -7.44
N ARG A 104 45.29 20.74 -6.47
CA ARG A 104 46.07 21.97 -6.55
C ARG A 104 47.49 21.64 -6.93
N TYR A 105 48.06 22.50 -7.77
CA TYR A 105 49.44 22.33 -8.23
C TYR A 105 50.08 23.68 -8.50
N ASP A 106 51.39 23.68 -8.70
CA ASP A 106 52.10 24.85 -9.20
C ASP A 106 52.40 24.64 -10.68
N ALA A 107 51.92 25.53 -11.53
CA ALA A 107 52.13 25.44 -12.97
C ALA A 107 53.46 26.07 -13.40
N TYR A 108 54.08 26.89 -12.54
CA TYR A 108 55.32 27.59 -12.84
C TYR A 108 56.17 27.71 -11.56
N GLU A 109 57.41 27.21 -11.61
CA GLU A 109 58.35 27.24 -10.47
C GLU A 109 58.59 28.65 -9.89
N ASP A 110 58.41 29.70 -10.70
CA ASP A 110 58.66 31.10 -10.34
C ASP A 110 57.52 31.78 -9.55
N THR A 111 56.34 31.20 -9.44
CA THR A 111 55.19 31.83 -8.73
C THR A 111 55.19 31.55 -7.24
N GLY A 112 55.76 30.42 -6.80
CA GLY A 112 55.75 30.00 -5.40
C GLY A 112 54.34 29.89 -4.80
N SER A 113 53.33 29.74 -5.66
CA SER A 113 51.91 29.79 -5.27
C SER A 113 51.18 28.64 -5.93
N THR A 114 50.59 27.75 -5.11
CA THR A 114 49.73 26.64 -5.57
C THR A 114 48.33 27.16 -5.94
N LEU A 115 48.25 28.22 -6.74
CA LEU A 115 46.99 28.84 -7.16
C LEU A 115 46.39 28.17 -8.41
N SER A 116 47.18 27.39 -9.14
CA SER A 116 46.68 26.55 -10.24
C SER A 116 45.92 25.33 -9.70
N TYR A 117 44.90 24.90 -10.44
CA TYR A 117 44.05 23.78 -10.03
C TYR A 117 43.45 23.01 -11.21
N ALA A 118 43.20 21.73 -10.97
CA ALA A 118 42.34 20.89 -11.81
C ALA A 118 41.12 20.42 -11.00
N LEU A 119 39.93 20.58 -11.57
CA LEU A 119 38.65 20.23 -10.96
C LEU A 119 37.86 19.32 -11.92
N ALA A 120 37.63 18.07 -11.53
CA ALA A 120 36.74 17.14 -12.22
C ALA A 120 35.36 17.17 -11.57
N LEU A 121 34.32 17.37 -12.38
CA LEU A 121 32.91 17.28 -12.01
C LEU A 121 32.26 16.23 -12.92
N LEU A 122 32.03 15.04 -12.38
CA LEU A 122 31.57 13.87 -13.13
C LEU A 122 30.29 13.30 -12.53
N ASN A 123 29.50 12.65 -13.36
CA ASN A 123 28.40 11.80 -12.92
C ASN A 123 28.89 10.40 -12.56
N ARG A 124 27.99 9.56 -12.03
CA ARG A 124 28.27 8.17 -11.66
C ARG A 124 28.72 7.28 -12.82
N ASN A 125 28.44 7.67 -14.06
CA ASN A 125 28.91 6.97 -15.26
C ASN A 125 30.33 7.39 -15.68
N GLY A 126 30.90 8.40 -15.02
CA GLY A 126 32.21 8.97 -15.35
C GLY A 126 32.16 10.01 -16.47
N ASP A 127 30.97 10.48 -16.84
CA ASP A 127 30.79 11.54 -17.84
C ASP A 127 30.68 12.90 -17.16
N GLY A 128 31.21 13.95 -17.78
CA GLY A 128 31.12 15.31 -17.26
C GLY A 128 32.19 16.22 -17.83
N VAL A 129 32.78 17.05 -16.97
CA VAL A 129 33.77 18.06 -17.36
C VAL A 129 34.95 18.06 -16.39
N VAL A 130 36.14 18.29 -16.94
CA VAL A 130 37.31 18.68 -16.16
C VAL A 130 37.68 20.12 -16.50
N LEU A 131 37.86 20.93 -15.46
CA LEU A 131 38.32 22.31 -15.54
C LEU A 131 39.77 22.38 -15.10
N ASN A 132 40.61 23.03 -15.88
CA ASN A 132 42.00 23.21 -15.58
C ASN A 132 42.35 24.69 -15.61
N SER A 133 42.73 25.23 -14.46
CA SER A 133 43.06 26.65 -14.29
C SER A 133 44.54 26.81 -13.99
N ILE A 134 45.21 27.50 -14.90
CA ILE A 134 46.63 27.83 -14.82
C ILE A 134 46.75 29.29 -14.39
N TYR A 135 47.30 29.50 -13.20
CA TYR A 135 47.59 30.83 -12.67
C TYR A 135 49.00 31.26 -13.06
N SER A 136 49.14 32.51 -13.51
CA SER A 136 50.41 33.21 -13.71
C SER A 136 50.41 34.52 -12.91
N ARG A 137 51.57 35.18 -12.76
CA ARG A 137 51.65 36.49 -12.06
C ARG A 137 50.81 37.58 -12.73
N THR A 138 50.56 37.47 -14.03
CA THR A 138 49.92 38.52 -14.84
C THR A 138 48.52 38.15 -15.31
N ASP A 139 48.18 36.87 -15.35
CA ASP A 139 46.90 36.39 -15.86
C ASP A 139 46.52 35.01 -15.31
N THR A 140 45.27 34.61 -15.53
CA THR A 140 44.78 33.26 -15.21
C THR A 140 43.99 32.75 -16.39
N ARG A 141 44.31 31.53 -16.84
CA ARG A 141 43.61 30.87 -17.95
C ARG A 141 42.93 29.62 -17.44
N THR A 142 41.64 29.50 -17.72
CA THR A 142 40.86 28.31 -17.37
C THR A 142 40.38 27.62 -18.64
N TYR A 143 40.65 26.33 -18.74
CA TYR A 143 40.26 25.46 -19.84
C TYR A 143 39.23 24.46 -19.34
N GLY A 144 38.26 24.10 -20.18
CA GLY A 144 37.31 23.04 -19.91
C GLY A 144 37.40 21.97 -20.98
N LYS A 145 37.44 20.70 -20.55
CA LYS A 145 37.44 19.53 -21.44
C LYS A 145 36.33 18.57 -21.05
N SER A 146 35.69 17.97 -22.06
CA SER A 146 34.70 16.90 -21.88
C SER A 146 35.39 15.63 -21.39
N VAL A 147 34.74 14.96 -20.44
CA VAL A 147 35.12 13.65 -19.93
C VAL A 147 34.00 12.67 -20.24
N ARG A 148 34.33 11.50 -20.76
CA ARG A 148 33.40 10.38 -20.97
C ARG A 148 33.97 9.10 -20.38
N GLY A 149 33.20 8.41 -19.55
CA GLY A 149 33.63 7.16 -18.92
C GLY A 149 34.98 7.26 -18.19
N PHE A 150 35.21 8.35 -17.45
CA PHE A 150 36.48 8.68 -16.76
C PHE A 150 37.68 8.88 -17.70
N LEU A 151 37.45 9.13 -18.99
CA LEU A 151 38.49 9.42 -19.97
C LEU A 151 38.25 10.78 -20.61
N CYS A 152 39.31 11.56 -20.76
CA CYS A 152 39.23 12.85 -21.44
C CYS A 152 39.30 12.63 -22.97
N GLU A 153 38.44 13.27 -23.75
CA GLU A 153 38.40 13.10 -25.23
C GLU A 153 39.65 13.69 -25.93
N SER A 154 40.44 14.51 -25.23
CA SER A 154 41.65 15.15 -25.72
C SER A 154 42.85 14.86 -24.81
N ASN A 155 44.05 15.20 -25.26
CA ASN A 155 45.27 15.00 -24.47
C ASN A 155 45.16 15.74 -23.12
N ALA A 156 44.96 14.99 -22.04
CA ALA A 156 44.80 15.51 -20.70
C ALA A 156 46.16 15.73 -20.03
N SER A 157 46.27 16.76 -19.18
CA SER A 157 47.45 16.93 -18.34
C SER A 157 47.46 15.91 -17.20
N GLU A 158 48.61 15.73 -16.55
CA GLU A 158 48.73 14.83 -15.41
C GLU A 158 47.79 15.22 -14.26
N GLU A 159 47.61 16.52 -14.04
CA GLU A 159 46.72 17.08 -13.01
C GLU A 159 45.24 16.85 -13.34
N GLU A 160 44.86 16.97 -14.62
CA GLU A 160 43.51 16.65 -15.08
C GLU A 160 43.21 15.16 -14.87
N ILE A 161 44.16 14.28 -15.22
CA ILE A 161 44.04 12.84 -15.00
C ILE A 161 43.94 12.52 -13.50
N ALA A 162 44.74 13.18 -12.67
CA ALA A 162 44.70 13.02 -11.22
C ALA A 162 43.35 13.46 -10.63
N ALA A 163 42.80 14.60 -11.07
CA ALA A 163 41.49 15.08 -10.64
C ALA A 163 40.37 14.09 -11.03
N ILE A 164 40.39 13.56 -12.25
CA ILE A 164 39.44 12.51 -12.69
C ILE A 164 39.60 11.25 -11.84
N GLY A 165 40.84 10.87 -11.50
CA GLY A 165 41.14 9.74 -10.62
C GLY A 165 40.52 9.89 -9.23
N LEU A 166 40.66 11.06 -8.59
CA LEU A 166 40.07 11.36 -7.28
C LEU A 166 38.54 11.33 -7.32
N ALA A 167 37.93 11.88 -8.38
CA ALA A 167 36.48 11.80 -8.57
C ALA A 167 36.00 10.35 -8.69
N ARG A 168 36.77 9.50 -9.39
CA ARG A 168 36.47 8.07 -9.54
C ARG A 168 36.61 7.29 -8.24
N GLU A 169 37.61 7.60 -7.42
CA GLU A 169 37.81 6.95 -6.11
C GLU A 169 36.64 7.25 -5.16
N SER A 170 36.13 8.48 -5.19
CA SER A 170 34.93 8.87 -4.45
C SER A 170 33.72 8.00 -4.81
N ALA A 171 33.55 7.66 -6.10
CA ALA A 171 32.50 6.74 -6.55
C ALA A 171 32.65 5.32 -5.98
N LEU A 172 33.90 4.84 -5.87
CA LEU A 172 34.19 3.52 -5.31
C LEU A 172 33.84 3.46 -3.82
N HIS A 173 34.14 4.52 -3.07
CA HIS A 173 33.77 4.63 -1.66
C HIS A 173 32.25 4.63 -1.45
N GLU A 174 31.49 5.36 -2.27
CA GLU A 174 30.02 5.34 -2.21
C GLU A 174 29.45 3.95 -2.56
N ALA A 175 30.00 3.28 -3.57
CA ALA A 175 29.53 1.95 -3.99
C ALA A 175 29.76 0.88 -2.91
N VAL A 176 30.89 0.94 -2.19
CA VAL A 176 31.16 0.04 -1.06
C VAL A 176 30.24 0.34 0.13
N ALA A 177 29.97 1.62 0.42
CA ALA A 177 29.08 2.03 1.50
C ALA A 177 27.61 1.65 1.26
N ALA A 178 27.15 1.58 0.01
CA ALA A 178 25.80 1.19 -0.34
C ALA A 178 25.58 -0.34 -0.42
N GLY A 179 26.66 -1.13 -0.45
CA GLY A 179 26.64 -2.59 -0.62
C GLY A 179 26.83 -3.41 0.66
N GLY A 180 26.89 -2.77 1.83
CA GLY A 180 26.98 -3.42 3.16
C GLY A 180 25.77 -3.14 4.02
#